data_AF-A0A519SYH6-F1
#
_entry.id   AF-A0A519SYH6-F1
#
_cell.length_a   1.000
_cell.length_b   1.000
_cell.length_c   1.000
_cell.angle_alpha   90.00
_cell.angle_beta   90.00
_cell.angle_gamma   90.00
#
_symmetry.space_group_name_H-M   'P 1'
#
loop_
_entity.id
_entity.type
_entity.pdbx_description
1 polymer ?
#
loop_
_entity_poly.entity_id
_entity_poly.type
_entity_poly.pdbx_seq_one_letter_code
_entity_poly.pdbx_strand_id
1 'polypeptide(L)'
;MGFALGSSDKQLLAALGQGHEAAFEVLFGRYYQGLRRYASTLLRFPTDAAEDVVAEVFCSLWDARTRLVVTGSVAAYLYTAVKHRALDRLREQRRTPL
;
A
#
# COMPACT_ATOMS: atom_id res chain seq x y z
N MET A 1 12.53 19.51 7.10
CA MET A 1 11.68 19.23 8.27
C MET A 1 11.36 17.75 8.27
N GLY A 2 11.77 17.02 9.30
CA GLY A 2 11.53 15.57 9.40
C GLY A 2 10.12 15.27 9.92
N PHE A 3 9.42 14.33 9.28
CA PHE A 3 8.18 13.78 9.83
C PHE A 3 8.53 12.91 11.03
N ALA A 4 7.86 13.11 12.16
CA ALA A 4 8.03 12.25 13.32
C ALA A 4 7.22 10.96 13.16
N LEU A 5 7.68 9.85 13.74
CA LEU A 5 6.93 8.58 13.80
C LEU A 5 5.53 8.72 14.46
N GLY A 6 5.30 9.81 15.20
CA GLY A 6 4.01 10.16 15.82
C GLY A 6 3.04 10.95 14.93
N SER A 7 3.41 11.32 13.69
CA SER A 7 2.50 12.01 12.78
C SER A 7 1.27 11.16 12.44
N SER A 8 0.12 11.81 12.35
CA SER A 8 -1.13 11.14 11.93
C SER A 8 -1.08 10.78 10.44
N ASP A 9 -1.78 9.72 10.04
CA ASP A 9 -1.78 9.28 8.64
C ASP A 9 -2.31 10.35 7.68
N LYS A 10 -3.27 11.18 8.16
CA LYS A 10 -3.81 12.30 7.39
C LYS A 10 -2.74 13.37 7.12
N GLN A 11 -1.89 13.68 8.10
CA GLN A 11 -0.78 14.62 7.92
C GLN A 11 0.26 14.05 6.95
N LEU A 12 0.57 12.76 7.09
CA LEU A 12 1.51 12.08 6.19
C LEU A 12 0.99 12.06 4.76
N LEU A 13 -0.29 11.78 4.52
CA LEU A 13 -0.88 11.86 3.18
C LEU A 13 -0.89 13.29 2.62
N ALA A 14 -1.23 14.29 3.44
CA ALA A 14 -1.21 15.68 3.00
C ALA A 14 0.20 16.13 2.59
N ALA A 15 1.22 15.72 3.35
CA ALA A 15 2.61 15.97 3.02
C ALA A 15 3.09 15.19 1.79
N LEU A 16 2.67 13.94 1.66
CA LEU A 16 2.95 13.11 0.49
C LEU A 16 2.42 13.76 -0.78
N GLY A 17 1.22 14.35 -0.74
CA GLY A 17 0.64 15.09 -1.86
C GLY A 17 1.41 16.36 -2.25
N GLN A 18 2.22 16.90 -1.34
CA GLN A 18 3.14 18.02 -1.60
C GLN A 18 4.52 17.55 -2.09
N GLY A 19 4.72 16.24 -2.27
CA GLY A 19 5.98 15.65 -2.75
C GLY A 19 7.00 15.38 -1.65
N HIS A 20 6.61 15.42 -0.37
CA HIS A 20 7.52 15.08 0.72
C HIS A 20 7.76 13.57 0.82
N GLU A 21 8.88 13.11 0.27
CA GLU A 21 9.30 11.71 0.26
C GLU A 21 9.40 11.09 1.67
N ALA A 22 9.87 11.85 2.65
CA ALA A 22 9.94 11.39 4.04
C ALA A 22 8.56 10.98 4.62
N ALA A 23 7.45 11.56 4.13
CA ALA A 23 6.11 11.14 4.55
C ALA A 23 5.74 9.77 3.99
N PHE A 24 6.22 9.45 2.78
CA PHE A 24 6.06 8.14 2.17
C PHE A 24 6.81 7.07 2.96
N GLU A 25 8.06 7.33 3.33
CA GLU A 25 8.87 6.40 4.13
C GLU A 25 8.21 6.06 5.46
N VAL A 26 7.64 7.05 6.15
CA VAL A 26 6.93 6.82 7.42
C VAL A 26 5.67 6.00 7.21
N LEU A 27 4.87 6.27 6.17
CA LEU A 27 3.69 5.46 5.83
C LEU A 27 4.08 4.03 5.46
N PHE A 28 5.11 3.87 4.64
CA PHE A 28 5.65 2.58 4.24
C PHE A 28 6.09 1.78 5.47
N GLY A 29 6.95 2.33 6.31
CA GLY A 29 7.40 1.69 7.54
C GLY A 29 6.26 1.32 8.49
N ARG A 30 5.23 2.17 8.60
CA ARG A 30 4.07 1.92 9.48
C ARG A 30 3.20 0.76 9.01
N TYR A 31 3.02 0.58 7.69
CA TYR A 31 2.03 -0.36 7.16
C TYR A 31 2.61 -1.60 6.48
N TYR A 32 3.85 -1.54 5.99
CA TYR A 32 4.45 -2.59 5.16
C TYR A 32 4.32 -3.98 5.76
N GLN A 33 4.74 -4.19 7.02
CA GLN A 33 4.72 -5.51 7.64
C GLN A 33 3.30 -6.08 7.78
N GLY A 34 2.33 -5.23 8.15
CA GLY A 34 0.92 -5.63 8.30
C GLY A 34 0.28 -5.96 6.95
N LEU A 35 0.52 -5.12 5.94
CA LEU A 35 0.01 -5.32 4.59
C LEU A 35 0.62 -6.56 3.94
N ARG A 36 1.93 -6.81 4.12
CA ARG A 36 2.62 -8.00 3.61
C ARG A 36 2.02 -9.27 4.20
N ARG A 37 1.82 -9.32 5.51
CA ARG A 37 1.18 -10.47 6.20
C ARG A 37 -0.27 -10.67 5.73
N TYR A 38 -0.99 -9.59 5.50
CA TYR A 38 -2.36 -9.67 4.98
C TYR A 38 -2.39 -10.20 3.54
N ALA A 39 -1.55 -9.65 2.66
CA ALA A 39 -1.39 -10.11 1.27
C ALA A 39 -0.98 -11.59 1.21
N SER A 40 -0.02 -12.01 2.02
CA SER A 40 0.40 -13.41 2.07
C SER A 40 -0.75 -14.33 2.48
N THR A 41 -1.61 -13.91 3.40
CA THR A 41 -2.79 -14.69 3.81
C THR A 41 -3.79 -14.84 2.65
N LEU A 42 -4.03 -13.77 1.90
CA LEU A 42 -4.93 -13.81 0.73
C LEU A 42 -4.38 -14.70 -0.39
N LEU A 43 -3.07 -14.65 -0.61
CA LEU A 43 -2.38 -15.37 -1.69
C LEU A 43 -2.03 -16.83 -1.33
N ARG A 44 -2.39 -17.33 -0.13
CA ARG A 44 -2.06 -18.68 0.38
C ARG A 44 -0.57 -18.91 0.68
N PHE A 45 0.05 -17.95 1.36
CA PHE A 45 1.43 -17.94 1.86
C PHE A 45 2.61 -17.81 0.85
N PRO A 46 2.46 -17.29 -0.38
CA PRO A 46 3.61 -16.92 -1.20
C PRO A 46 4.20 -15.61 -0.67
N THR A 47 5.44 -15.67 -0.20
CA THR A 47 6.13 -14.51 0.39
C THR A 47 6.49 -13.47 -0.66
N ASP A 48 7.10 -13.91 -1.77
CA ASP A 48 7.52 -13.07 -2.89
C ASP A 48 6.33 -12.30 -3.51
N ALA A 49 5.26 -13.03 -3.84
CA ALA A 49 4.07 -12.43 -4.43
C ALA A 49 3.34 -11.46 -3.49
N ALA A 50 3.46 -11.64 -2.16
CA ALA A 50 2.91 -10.70 -1.20
C ALA A 50 3.72 -9.39 -1.15
N GLU A 51 5.05 -9.48 -1.28
CA GLU A 51 5.92 -8.32 -1.35
C GLU A 51 5.68 -7.52 -2.64
N ASP A 52 5.55 -8.20 -3.78
CA ASP A 52 5.15 -7.59 -5.06
C ASP A 52 3.84 -6.79 -4.92
N VAL A 53 2.79 -7.42 -4.38
CA VAL A 53 1.47 -6.79 -4.22
C VAL A 53 1.56 -5.53 -3.37
N VAL A 54 2.31 -5.59 -2.25
CA VAL A 54 2.48 -4.42 -1.39
C VAL A 54 3.28 -3.33 -2.10
N ALA A 55 4.36 -3.69 -2.79
CA ALA A 55 5.16 -2.74 -3.56
C ALA A 55 4.33 -2.02 -4.62
N GLU A 56 3.51 -2.74 -5.40
CA GLU A 56 2.63 -2.16 -6.42
C GLU A 56 1.58 -1.21 -5.82
N VAL A 57 1.02 -1.53 -4.66
CA VAL A 57 0.09 -0.62 -3.96
C VAL A 57 0.78 0.66 -3.54
N PHE A 58 2.00 0.58 -3.02
CA PHE A 58 2.77 1.76 -2.62
C PHE A 58 3.26 2.57 -3.83
N CYS A 59 3.66 1.94 -4.93
CA CYS A 59 3.94 2.64 -6.19
C CYS A 59 2.69 3.38 -6.67
N SER A 60 1.53 2.72 -6.70
CA SER A 60 0.26 3.33 -7.09
C SER A 60 -0.12 4.51 -6.18
N LEU A 61 0.12 4.39 -4.87
CA LEU A 61 -0.07 5.47 -3.91
C LEU A 61 0.85 6.66 -4.23
N TRP A 62 2.12 6.40 -4.52
CA TRP A 62 3.09 7.42 -4.90
C TRP A 62 2.67 8.12 -6.20
N ASP A 63 2.34 7.39 -7.25
CA ASP A 63 1.91 7.98 -8.53
C ASP A 63 0.65 8.82 -8.39
N ALA A 64 -0.31 8.37 -7.57
CA ALA A 64 -1.56 9.10 -7.32
C ALA A 64 -1.41 10.25 -6.30
N ARG A 65 -0.25 10.42 -5.66
CA ARG A 65 -0.08 11.26 -4.45
C ARG A 65 -0.67 12.67 -4.53
N THR A 66 -0.56 13.34 -5.68
CA THR A 66 -1.02 14.73 -5.86
C THR A 66 -2.53 14.85 -6.06
N ARG A 67 -3.20 13.76 -6.42
CA ARG A 67 -4.64 13.72 -6.74
C ARG A 67 -5.44 12.86 -5.77
N LEU A 68 -4.77 12.08 -4.93
CA LEU A 68 -5.38 11.12 -4.04
C LEU A 68 -6.14 11.85 -2.92
N VAL A 69 -7.45 11.61 -2.86
CA VAL A 69 -8.31 12.05 -1.77
C VAL A 69 -8.79 10.84 -1.01
N VAL A 70 -8.22 10.59 0.17
CA VAL A 70 -8.67 9.50 1.05
C VAL A 70 -9.78 10.00 1.96
N THR A 71 -11.02 9.63 1.64
CA THR A 71 -12.20 9.88 2.46
C THR A 71 -12.34 8.77 3.52
N GLY A 72 -11.48 8.81 4.54
CA GLY A 72 -11.53 7.85 5.65
C GLY A 72 -10.16 7.52 6.23
N SER A 73 -10.00 6.28 6.70
CA SER A 73 -8.73 5.79 7.25
C SER A 73 -7.77 5.40 6.12
N VAL A 74 -6.53 5.88 6.21
CA VAL A 74 -5.43 5.49 5.31
C VAL A 74 -5.16 3.99 5.40
N ALA A 75 -5.25 3.41 6.60
CA ALA A 75 -5.18 1.97 6.79
C ALA A 75 -6.27 1.26 5.97
N ALA A 76 -7.53 1.65 6.11
CA ALA A 76 -8.64 1.02 5.39
C ALA A 76 -8.45 1.09 3.87
N TYR A 77 -7.99 2.23 3.36
CA TYR A 77 -7.63 2.40 1.95
C TYR A 77 -6.53 1.41 1.52
N LEU A 78 -5.40 1.36 2.24
CA LEU A 78 -4.26 0.50 1.90
C LEU A 78 -4.62 -1.00 1.95
N TYR A 79 -5.31 -1.44 2.99
CA TYR A 79 -5.75 -2.84 3.11
C TYR A 79 -6.74 -3.21 1.99
N THR A 80 -7.61 -2.29 1.59
CA THR A 80 -8.54 -2.52 0.45
C THR A 80 -7.77 -2.61 -0.87
N ALA A 81 -6.82 -1.71 -1.11
CA ALA A 81 -5.97 -1.74 -2.29
C ALA A 81 -5.17 -3.05 -2.40
N VAL A 82 -4.56 -3.49 -1.29
CA VAL A 82 -3.85 -4.78 -1.22
C VAL A 82 -4.78 -5.96 -1.48
N LYS A 83 -5.98 -5.95 -0.89
CA LYS A 83 -6.97 -7.00 -1.14
C LYS A 83 -7.33 -7.09 -2.62
N HIS A 84 -7.63 -5.97 -3.26
CA HIS A 84 -7.98 -5.93 -4.69
C HIS A 84 -6.83 -6.45 -5.53
N ARG A 85 -5.61 -5.96 -5.31
CA ARG A 85 -4.46 -6.37 -6.11
C ARG A 85 -4.10 -7.85 -5.93
N ALA A 86 -4.17 -8.37 -4.70
CA ALA A 86 -3.98 -9.80 -4.44
C ALA A 86 -5.03 -10.67 -5.15
N LEU A 87 -6.31 -10.26 -5.12
CA LEU A 87 -7.37 -10.98 -5.81
C LEU A 87 -7.22 -10.94 -7.34
N ASP A 88 -6.78 -9.81 -7.89
CA ASP A 88 -6.52 -9.68 -9.32
C ASP A 88 -5.36 -10.58 -9.75
N ARG A 89 -4.28 -10.66 -8.97
CA ARG A 89 -3.17 -11.59 -9.24
C ARG A 89 -3.63 -13.07 -9.22
N LEU A 90 -4.50 -13.45 -8.29
CA LEU A 90 -5.11 -14.79 -8.28
C LEU A 90 -6.01 -15.04 -9.49
N ARG A 91 -6.68 -14.02 -10.02
CA ARG A 91 -7.49 -14.12 -11.23
C ARG A 91 -6.60 -14.28 -12.48
N GLU A 92 -5.51 -13.53 -12.57
CA GLU A 92 -4.53 -13.62 -13.66
C GLU A 92 -3.90 -15.01 -13.73
N GLN A 93 -3.46 -15.57 -12.59
CA GLN A 93 -2.89 -16.93 -12.51
C GLN A 93 -3.85 -18.01 -13.01
N ARG A 94 -5.17 -17.81 -12.92
CA ARG A 94 -6.18 -18.77 -13.40
C ARG A 94 -6.49 -18.61 -14.89
N ARG A 95 -6.10 -17.49 -15.51
CA ARG A 95 -6.40 -17.16 -16.92
C ARG A 95 -5.24 -17.43 -17.87
N THR A 96 -4.06 -17.75 -17.35
CA THR A 96 -2.93 -18.24 -18.15
C THR A 96 -3.03 -19.77 -18.24
N PRO A 97 -3.61 -20.35 -19.31
CA PRO A 97 -3.34 -21.75 -19.61
C PRO A 97 -1.86 -21.87 -19.99
N LEU A 98 -1.17 -22.83 -19.38
CA LEU A 98 0.13 -23.31 -19.86
C LEU A 98 -0.04 -23.91 -21.27
#